data_AF-W5PUA8-F1
#
_entry.id   AF-W5PUA8-F1
#
_cell.length_a   1.000
_cell.length_b   1.000
_cell.length_c   1.000
_cell.angle_alpha   90.00
_cell.angle_beta   90.00
_cell.angle_gamma   90.00
#
_symmetry.space_group_name_H-M   'P 1'
#
loop_
_entity.id
_entity.type
_entity.pdbx_description
1 polymer ?
#
loop_
_entity_poly.entity_id
_entity_poly.type
_entity_poly.pdbx_seq_one_letter_code
_entity_poly.pdbx_strand_id
1 'polypeptide(L)'
;MIRNPNYTNFVCCAVCNKIIPPAPFGETFKRIHEYKPFKTRFYTHKDILDIGKDILNKEEQFQEDALKERIAQAEADIWAKADERQRQAVKKALEEANDMYKMQIQFLKEEHEKELKIEMTVKTKMQLHKNVEEELQREHLAAEQRMVHRIQRIMMECHREKVQAVQEAREQERLIAQEEIQSQRRKAMEEFVSSGVTVVKDQRKNVNQLIKEKQHEMNIYYCMTQRQKQEEVQEVLQEAEKTHQAKLGNVMDKLVNTQGELLSIAKQLGIMTNWKDFLEEELQETRAAFQKYINYTFPKLSPGHADFILPERKKTPSNLIIPENQTTPD
;
A
#
# COMPACT_ATOMS: atom_id res chain seq x y z
N MET A 1 107.32 -148.50 23.93
CA MET A 1 108.53 -149.34 23.93
C MET A 1 108.33 -150.52 22.98
N ILE A 2 109.24 -150.70 22.03
CA ILE A 2 109.93 -151.94 21.59
C ILE A 2 109.18 -153.31 21.67
N ARG A 3 109.06 -154.06 20.56
CA ARG A 3 109.80 -155.33 20.24
C ARG A 3 109.43 -155.97 18.87
N ASN A 4 110.29 -156.90 18.42
CA ASN A 4 110.40 -157.55 17.08
C ASN A 4 110.66 -159.07 17.28
N PRO A 5 110.21 -160.04 16.44
CA PRO A 5 111.17 -160.83 15.62
C PRO A 5 110.67 -161.62 14.34
N ASN A 6 111.30 -161.36 13.17
CA ASN A 6 111.90 -162.28 12.16
C ASN A 6 111.40 -163.73 11.78
N TYR A 7 111.07 -163.91 10.47
CA TYR A 7 111.49 -164.94 9.45
C TYR A 7 111.20 -166.49 9.48
N THR A 8 110.91 -167.03 8.28
CA THR A 8 111.04 -168.43 7.71
C THR A 8 110.88 -168.34 6.14
N ASN A 9 110.97 -169.33 5.22
CA ASN A 9 111.76 -170.58 4.95
C ASN A 9 111.62 -170.97 3.44
N PHE A 10 112.33 -172.01 2.90
CA PHE A 10 112.28 -172.46 1.47
C PHE A 10 112.38 -174.00 1.24
N VAL A 11 111.73 -174.51 0.18
CA VAL A 11 111.74 -175.90 -0.38
C VAL A 11 111.27 -175.83 -1.86
N CYS A 12 111.50 -176.75 -2.83
CA CYS A 12 112.67 -177.52 -3.32
C CYS A 12 112.28 -178.22 -4.68
N CYS A 13 113.16 -178.93 -5.39
CA CYS A 13 112.85 -179.70 -6.64
C CYS A 13 113.79 -180.90 -6.86
N ALA A 14 113.33 -181.95 -7.58
CA ALA A 14 114.12 -183.06 -8.13
C ALA A 14 113.71 -183.25 -9.61
N VAL A 15 114.63 -183.41 -10.57
CA VAL A 15 115.32 -184.70 -10.86
C VAL A 15 116.85 -184.62 -10.87
N CYS A 16 117.47 -183.43 -11.01
CA CYS A 16 118.92 -183.31 -11.24
C CYS A 16 119.62 -182.26 -10.35
N ASN A 17 120.85 -182.60 -9.94
CA ASN A 17 121.80 -181.91 -9.05
C ASN A 17 121.48 -180.48 -8.51
N LYS A 18 121.08 -180.46 -7.23
CA LYS A 18 121.37 -179.45 -6.19
C LYS A 18 121.03 -177.96 -6.45
N ILE A 19 119.89 -177.57 -5.89
CA ILE A 19 119.63 -176.31 -5.14
C ILE A 19 120.00 -174.99 -5.87
N ILE A 20 118.99 -174.38 -6.48
CA ILE A 20 118.98 -172.95 -6.82
C ILE A 20 118.78 -172.15 -5.51
N PRO A 21 119.69 -171.25 -5.10
CA PRO A 21 119.44 -170.31 -4.00
C PRO A 21 118.50 -169.17 -4.47
N PRO A 22 117.55 -168.69 -3.64
CA PRO A 22 116.44 -167.84 -4.12
C PRO A 22 116.78 -166.34 -4.18
N ALA A 23 115.87 -165.56 -4.78
CA ALA A 23 116.08 -164.14 -5.07
C ALA A 23 116.30 -163.27 -3.81
N PRO A 24 117.31 -162.37 -3.80
CA PRO A 24 117.52 -161.42 -2.72
C PRO A 24 116.46 -160.31 -2.73
N PHE A 25 115.69 -160.22 -1.65
CA PHE A 25 114.76 -159.11 -1.37
C PHE A 25 115.51 -157.82 -1.00
N GLY A 26 114.85 -156.68 -1.16
CA GLY A 26 115.27 -155.40 -0.59
C GLY A 26 115.57 -154.30 -1.60
N GLU A 27 116.23 -153.25 -1.12
CA GLU A 27 116.49 -152.01 -1.88
C GLU A 27 117.33 -152.23 -3.14
N THR A 28 118.13 -153.30 -3.16
CA THR A 28 118.91 -153.76 -4.31
C THR A 28 118.07 -153.96 -5.57
N PHE A 29 116.79 -154.35 -5.45
CA PHE A 29 115.91 -154.52 -6.61
C PHE A 29 115.47 -153.17 -7.22
N LYS A 30 115.44 -152.08 -6.43
CA LYS A 30 115.08 -150.74 -6.93
C LYS A 30 116.17 -150.16 -7.83
N ARG A 31 117.45 -150.39 -7.50
CA ARG A 31 118.60 -149.92 -8.29
C ARG A 31 118.69 -150.50 -9.70
N ILE A 32 118.11 -151.67 -9.96
CA ILE A 32 118.14 -152.31 -11.28
C ILE A 32 117.13 -151.66 -12.25
N HIS A 33 116.14 -150.92 -11.74
CA HIS A 33 115.19 -150.17 -12.57
C HIS A 33 115.71 -148.77 -13.00
N GLU A 34 116.90 -148.37 -12.54
CA GLU A 34 117.52 -147.08 -12.85
C GLU A 34 118.23 -147.04 -14.23
N TYR A 35 118.16 -148.12 -15.02
CA TYR A 35 118.84 -148.23 -16.32
C TYR A 35 117.88 -148.51 -17.50
N LYS A 36 117.12 -147.49 -17.94
CA LYS A 36 116.35 -147.55 -19.20
C LYS A 36 116.28 -146.19 -19.93
N PRO A 37 117.25 -145.85 -20.80
CA PRO A 37 117.34 -144.53 -21.44
C PRO A 37 116.64 -144.46 -22.80
N PHE A 38 115.46 -143.82 -22.91
CA PHE A 38 114.85 -143.46 -24.20
C PHE A 38 113.91 -142.23 -24.11
N LYS A 39 113.86 -141.45 -25.20
CA LYS A 39 112.93 -140.31 -25.51
C LYS A 39 113.26 -138.87 -25.04
N THR A 40 114.50 -138.51 -24.74
CA THR A 40 114.91 -137.11 -24.45
C THR A 40 115.69 -136.42 -25.59
N ARG A 41 115.17 -136.47 -26.84
CA ARG A 41 115.72 -135.73 -28.00
C ARG A 41 114.70 -135.07 -28.95
N PHE A 42 113.39 -135.21 -28.69
CA PHE A 42 112.34 -134.61 -29.53
C PHE A 42 111.64 -133.40 -28.90
N TYR A 43 111.92 -133.08 -27.63
CA TYR A 43 111.26 -132.00 -26.91
C TYR A 43 112.00 -130.66 -26.99
N THR A 44 113.32 -130.63 -27.12
CA THR A 44 114.12 -129.38 -27.12
C THR A 44 113.69 -128.36 -28.17
N HIS A 45 113.27 -128.79 -29.37
CA HIS A 45 112.69 -127.86 -30.36
C HIS A 45 111.30 -127.37 -29.98
N LYS A 46 110.48 -128.19 -29.32
CA LYS A 46 109.19 -127.75 -28.78
C LYS A 46 109.40 -126.76 -27.63
N ASP A 47 110.30 -127.06 -26.70
CA ASP A 47 110.59 -126.20 -25.54
C ASP A 47 111.09 -124.81 -26.00
N ILE A 48 111.94 -124.75 -27.03
CA ILE A 48 112.40 -123.49 -27.65
C ILE A 48 111.26 -122.75 -28.37
N LEU A 49 110.37 -123.46 -29.07
CA LEU A 49 109.22 -122.84 -29.75
C LEU A 49 108.15 -122.34 -28.76
N ASP A 50 107.90 -123.08 -27.68
CA ASP A 50 106.98 -122.68 -26.62
C ASP A 50 107.55 -121.48 -25.83
N ILE A 51 108.87 -121.45 -25.54
CA ILE A 51 109.55 -120.26 -24.98
C ILE A 51 109.47 -119.07 -25.94
N GLY A 52 109.73 -119.28 -27.24
CA GLY A 52 109.63 -118.22 -28.25
C GLY A 52 108.21 -117.66 -28.37
N LYS A 53 107.20 -118.52 -28.26
CA LYS A 53 105.78 -118.15 -28.22
C LYS A 53 105.42 -117.42 -26.92
N ASP A 54 105.96 -117.83 -25.78
CA ASP A 54 105.75 -117.13 -24.51
C ASP A 54 106.40 -115.74 -24.49
N ILE A 55 107.54 -115.56 -25.15
CA ILE A 55 108.17 -114.25 -25.35
C ILE A 55 107.31 -113.41 -26.30
N LEU A 56 106.87 -113.96 -27.43
CA LEU A 56 105.99 -113.26 -28.37
C LEU A 56 104.67 -112.83 -27.71
N ASN A 57 103.98 -113.74 -27.01
CA ASN A 57 102.75 -113.44 -26.27
C ASN A 57 102.95 -112.32 -25.23
N LYS A 58 104.11 -112.27 -24.56
CA LYS A 58 104.42 -111.23 -23.56
C LYS A 58 104.72 -109.88 -24.20
N GLU A 59 105.40 -109.86 -25.34
CA GLU A 59 105.61 -108.65 -26.12
C GLU A 59 104.27 -108.17 -26.71
N GLU A 60 103.44 -109.06 -27.27
CA GLU A 60 102.09 -108.75 -27.75
C GLU A 60 101.21 -108.18 -26.62
N GLN A 61 101.22 -108.79 -25.43
CA GLN A 61 100.53 -108.25 -24.24
C GLN A 61 101.06 -106.88 -23.82
N PHE A 62 102.38 -106.68 -23.82
CA PHE A 62 102.98 -105.38 -23.46
C PHE A 62 102.64 -104.29 -24.47
N GLN A 63 102.66 -104.59 -25.77
CA GLN A 63 102.26 -103.66 -26.83
C GLN A 63 100.74 -103.41 -26.82
N GLU A 64 99.92 -104.44 -26.55
CA GLU A 64 98.47 -104.30 -26.35
C GLU A 64 98.15 -103.41 -25.14
N ASP A 65 98.80 -103.62 -24.00
CA ASP A 65 98.51 -102.87 -22.78
C ASP A 65 99.03 -101.43 -22.88
N ALA A 66 100.18 -101.20 -23.52
CA ALA A 66 100.64 -99.86 -23.89
C ALA A 66 99.70 -99.17 -24.91
N LEU A 67 99.03 -99.93 -25.79
CA LEU A 67 98.01 -99.40 -26.70
C LEU A 67 96.71 -99.08 -25.96
N LYS A 68 96.24 -99.95 -25.06
CA LYS A 68 95.08 -99.72 -24.19
C LYS A 68 95.30 -98.51 -23.29
N GLU A 69 96.49 -98.34 -22.73
CA GLU A 69 96.84 -97.16 -21.93
C GLU A 69 96.79 -95.88 -22.77
N ARG A 70 97.36 -95.88 -23.99
CA ARG A 70 97.27 -94.73 -24.90
C ARG A 70 95.84 -94.42 -25.33
N ILE A 71 95.00 -95.43 -25.52
CA ILE A 71 93.56 -95.27 -25.81
C ILE A 71 92.87 -94.65 -24.60
N ALA A 72 93.06 -95.19 -23.39
CA ALA A 72 92.47 -94.65 -22.18
C ALA A 72 92.92 -93.21 -21.87
N GLN A 73 94.20 -92.89 -22.12
CA GLN A 73 94.72 -91.52 -22.05
C GLN A 73 94.02 -90.62 -23.06
N ALA A 74 93.90 -91.03 -24.33
CA ALA A 74 93.23 -90.25 -25.37
C ALA A 74 91.72 -90.09 -25.12
N GLU A 75 91.03 -91.10 -24.61
CA GLU A 75 89.63 -91.05 -24.20
C GLU A 75 89.43 -90.08 -23.03
N ALA A 76 90.27 -90.15 -21.99
CA ALA A 76 90.24 -89.19 -20.89
C ALA A 76 90.48 -87.75 -21.36
N ASP A 77 91.42 -87.56 -22.31
CA ASP A 77 91.71 -86.27 -22.94
C ASP A 77 90.52 -85.73 -23.76
N ILE A 78 89.75 -86.62 -24.40
CA ILE A 78 88.51 -86.28 -25.13
C ILE A 78 87.38 -85.95 -24.14
N TRP A 79 87.21 -86.73 -23.07
CA TRP A 79 86.21 -86.47 -22.04
C TRP A 79 86.46 -85.16 -21.29
N ALA A 80 87.71 -84.85 -20.95
CA ALA A 80 88.08 -83.56 -20.36
C ALA A 80 87.75 -82.37 -21.29
N LYS A 81 88.01 -82.51 -22.60
CA LYS A 81 87.64 -81.51 -23.61
C LYS A 81 86.14 -81.42 -23.85
N ALA A 82 85.39 -82.50 -23.61
CA ALA A 82 83.93 -82.52 -23.69
C ALA A 82 83.28 -81.84 -22.46
N ASP A 83 83.72 -82.17 -21.25
CA ASP A 83 83.28 -81.55 -20.00
C ASP A 83 83.59 -80.04 -19.98
N GLU A 84 84.80 -79.63 -20.37
CA GLU A 84 85.13 -78.20 -20.46
C GLU A 84 84.27 -77.45 -21.49
N ARG A 85 84.00 -78.04 -22.66
CA ARG A 85 83.04 -77.47 -23.64
C ARG A 85 81.62 -77.40 -23.08
N GLN A 86 81.18 -78.42 -22.33
CA GLN A 86 79.87 -78.44 -21.69
C GLN A 86 79.76 -77.37 -20.60
N ARG A 87 80.79 -77.19 -19.77
CA ARG A 87 80.88 -76.12 -18.78
C ARG A 87 80.84 -74.74 -19.42
N GLN A 88 81.59 -74.53 -20.51
CA GLN A 88 81.57 -73.28 -21.27
C GLN A 88 80.18 -73.01 -21.90
N ALA A 89 79.54 -74.03 -22.48
CA ALA A 89 78.20 -73.90 -23.05
C ALA A 89 77.13 -73.59 -21.98
N VAL A 90 77.15 -74.29 -20.84
CA VAL A 90 76.24 -74.05 -19.70
C VAL A 90 76.50 -72.66 -19.11
N LYS A 91 77.75 -72.26 -18.92
CA LYS A 91 78.10 -70.91 -18.44
C LYS A 91 77.58 -69.83 -19.39
N LYS A 92 77.79 -69.97 -20.70
CA LYS A 92 77.30 -69.03 -21.71
C LYS A 92 75.77 -68.95 -21.73
N ALA A 93 75.08 -70.08 -21.63
CA ALA A 93 73.62 -70.12 -21.54
C ALA A 93 73.08 -69.45 -20.25
N LEU A 94 73.78 -69.61 -19.11
CA LEU A 94 73.46 -68.91 -17.86
C LEU A 94 73.74 -67.41 -17.94
N GLU A 95 74.81 -66.99 -18.61
CA GLU A 95 75.12 -65.57 -18.85
C GLU A 95 74.09 -64.92 -19.77
N GLU A 96 73.74 -65.57 -20.89
CA GLU A 96 72.69 -65.13 -21.82
C GLU A 96 71.30 -65.06 -21.16
N ALA A 97 70.92 -66.07 -20.37
CA ALA A 97 69.67 -66.06 -19.62
C ALA A 97 69.65 -64.94 -18.55
N ASN A 98 70.75 -64.74 -17.83
CA ASN A 98 70.89 -63.68 -16.84
C ASN A 98 70.79 -62.28 -17.47
N ASP A 99 71.40 -62.07 -18.65
CA ASP A 99 71.29 -60.81 -19.38
C ASP A 99 69.90 -60.59 -19.98
N MET A 100 69.23 -61.64 -20.46
CA MET A 100 67.79 -61.58 -20.80
C MET A 100 66.93 -61.17 -19.59
N TYR A 101 67.14 -61.78 -18.42
CA TYR A 101 66.40 -61.41 -17.21
C TYR A 101 66.71 -59.97 -16.75
N LYS A 102 67.96 -59.50 -16.85
CA LYS A 102 68.30 -58.08 -16.56
C LYS A 102 67.54 -57.12 -17.49
N MET A 103 67.50 -57.40 -18.79
CA MET A 103 66.77 -56.59 -19.76
C MET A 103 65.25 -56.60 -19.50
N GLN A 104 64.67 -57.76 -19.17
CA GLN A 104 63.25 -57.86 -18.78
C GLN A 104 62.96 -57.07 -17.50
N ILE A 105 63.82 -57.15 -16.48
CA ILE A 105 63.69 -56.40 -15.22
C ILE A 105 63.84 -54.89 -15.45
N GLN A 106 64.70 -54.46 -16.39
CA GLN A 106 64.81 -53.05 -16.77
C GLN A 106 63.55 -52.56 -17.49
N PHE A 107 63.04 -53.32 -18.48
CA PHE A 107 61.81 -52.98 -19.19
C PHE A 107 60.61 -52.85 -18.25
N LEU A 108 60.40 -53.83 -17.37
CA LEU A 108 59.30 -53.81 -16.39
C LEU A 108 59.41 -52.66 -15.38
N LYS A 109 60.63 -52.26 -15.00
CA LYS A 109 60.85 -51.07 -14.16
C LYS A 109 60.50 -49.78 -14.90
N GLU A 110 60.93 -49.65 -16.16
CA GLU A 110 60.57 -48.50 -16.98
C GLU A 110 59.06 -48.40 -17.23
N GLU A 111 58.40 -49.52 -17.50
CA GLU A 111 56.95 -49.59 -17.70
C GLU A 111 56.21 -49.16 -16.43
N HIS A 112 56.55 -49.75 -15.28
CA HIS A 112 55.98 -49.37 -13.99
C HIS A 112 56.27 -47.91 -13.61
N GLU A 113 57.46 -47.37 -13.91
CA GLU A 113 57.75 -45.95 -13.74
C GLU A 113 56.88 -45.05 -14.63
N LYS A 114 56.55 -45.48 -15.85
CA LYS A 114 55.64 -44.75 -16.75
C LYS A 114 54.21 -44.79 -16.23
N GLU A 115 53.74 -45.95 -15.75
CA GLU A 115 52.44 -46.10 -15.09
C GLU A 115 52.31 -45.21 -13.85
N LEU A 116 53.28 -45.24 -12.92
CA LEU A 116 53.27 -44.41 -11.72
C LEU A 116 53.25 -42.92 -12.04
N LYS A 117 53.99 -42.48 -13.08
CA LYS A 117 53.96 -41.08 -13.55
C LYS A 117 52.60 -40.71 -14.14
N ILE A 118 51.97 -41.60 -14.92
CA ILE A 118 50.62 -41.40 -15.44
C ILE A 118 49.62 -41.31 -14.29
N GLU A 119 49.59 -42.29 -13.38
CA GLU A 119 48.63 -42.33 -12.26
C GLU A 119 48.77 -41.10 -11.34
N MET A 120 50.01 -40.68 -11.03
CA MET A 120 50.27 -39.47 -10.25
C MET A 120 49.83 -38.20 -10.98
N THR A 121 50.04 -38.09 -12.30
CA THR A 121 49.51 -36.92 -13.04
C THR A 121 47.99 -36.91 -13.14
N VAL A 122 47.33 -38.07 -13.23
CA VAL A 122 45.86 -38.19 -13.21
C VAL A 122 45.31 -37.82 -11.83
N LYS A 123 45.87 -38.35 -10.75
CA LYS A 123 45.50 -37.99 -9.36
C LYS A 123 45.68 -36.49 -9.09
N THR A 124 46.81 -35.92 -9.48
CA THR A 124 47.07 -34.48 -9.34
C THR A 124 46.11 -33.62 -10.16
N LYS A 125 45.81 -33.99 -11.42
CA LYS A 125 44.80 -33.29 -12.24
C LYS A 125 43.42 -33.38 -11.60
N MET A 126 43.00 -34.55 -11.14
CA MET A 126 41.68 -34.75 -10.52
C MET A 126 41.54 -33.92 -9.23
N GLN A 127 42.57 -33.90 -8.37
CA GLN A 127 42.57 -33.06 -7.18
C GLN A 127 42.57 -31.56 -7.52
N LEU A 128 43.32 -31.13 -8.54
CA LEU A 128 43.33 -29.74 -8.99
C LEU A 128 41.97 -29.31 -9.55
N HIS A 129 41.32 -30.15 -10.37
CA HIS A 129 39.97 -29.90 -10.87
C HIS A 129 38.97 -29.78 -9.71
N LYS A 130 39.00 -30.71 -8.75
CA LYS A 130 38.14 -30.66 -7.57
C LYS A 130 38.36 -29.38 -6.75
N ASN A 131 39.61 -29.00 -6.48
CA ASN A 131 39.92 -27.76 -5.77
C ASN A 131 39.37 -26.53 -6.51
N VAL A 132 39.53 -26.46 -7.83
CA VAL A 132 39.01 -25.35 -8.66
C VAL A 132 37.48 -25.32 -8.65
N GLU A 133 36.82 -26.47 -8.67
CA GLU A 133 35.36 -26.58 -8.57
C GLU A 133 34.83 -26.14 -7.19
N GLU A 134 35.53 -26.49 -6.11
CA GLU A 134 35.21 -26.03 -4.74
C GLU A 134 35.45 -24.52 -4.53
N GLU A 135 36.46 -23.91 -5.17
CA GLU A 135 36.65 -22.45 -5.18
C GLU A 135 35.55 -21.75 -6.01
N LEU A 136 35.23 -22.30 -7.19
CA LEU A 136 34.20 -21.77 -8.08
C LEU A 136 32.81 -21.77 -7.41
N GLN A 137 32.45 -22.84 -6.70
CA GLN A 137 31.21 -22.91 -5.93
C GLN A 137 31.20 -21.87 -4.79
N ARG A 138 32.33 -21.64 -4.11
CA ARG A 138 32.43 -20.63 -3.05
C ARG A 138 32.26 -19.21 -3.59
N GLU A 139 32.89 -18.85 -4.70
CA GLU A 139 32.68 -17.53 -5.32
C GLU A 139 31.29 -17.38 -5.96
N HIS A 140 30.67 -18.46 -6.47
CA HIS A 140 29.28 -18.42 -6.94
C HIS A 140 28.32 -18.07 -5.79
N LEU A 141 28.38 -18.82 -4.68
CA LEU A 141 27.57 -18.57 -3.49
C LEU A 141 27.82 -17.16 -2.92
N ALA A 142 29.06 -16.69 -2.90
CA ALA A 142 29.38 -15.33 -2.52
C ALA A 142 28.81 -14.29 -3.50
N ALA A 143 28.83 -14.55 -4.82
CA ALA A 143 28.24 -13.68 -5.84
C ALA A 143 26.71 -13.59 -5.70
N GLU A 144 26.05 -14.72 -5.44
CA GLU A 144 24.62 -14.81 -5.17
C GLU A 144 24.24 -14.04 -3.89
N GLN A 145 24.95 -14.25 -2.77
CA GLN A 145 24.72 -13.49 -1.53
C GLN A 145 24.92 -11.98 -1.74
N ARG A 146 26.00 -11.58 -2.44
CA ARG A 146 26.25 -10.18 -2.83
C ARG A 146 25.11 -9.63 -3.72
N MET A 147 24.47 -10.46 -4.54
CA MET A 147 23.34 -10.05 -5.39
C MET A 147 22.02 -9.98 -4.62
N VAL A 148 21.71 -10.96 -3.77
CA VAL A 148 20.53 -10.96 -2.90
C VAL A 148 20.52 -9.75 -1.98
N HIS A 149 21.66 -9.39 -1.37
CA HIS A 149 21.77 -8.18 -0.53
C HIS A 149 21.54 -6.88 -1.32
N ARG A 150 22.03 -6.78 -2.56
CA ARG A 150 21.72 -5.65 -3.45
C ARG A 150 20.23 -5.56 -3.77
N ILE A 151 19.60 -6.68 -4.12
CA ILE A 151 18.16 -6.74 -4.44
C ILE A 151 17.33 -6.38 -3.20
N GLN A 152 17.66 -6.91 -2.02
CA GLN A 152 17.01 -6.57 -0.76
C GLN A 152 17.11 -5.08 -0.42
N ARG A 153 18.30 -4.47 -0.61
CA ARG A 153 18.49 -3.03 -0.43
C ARG A 153 17.61 -2.21 -1.38
N ILE A 154 17.62 -2.52 -2.68
CA ILE A 154 16.81 -1.84 -3.69
C ILE A 154 15.31 -1.99 -3.39
N MET A 155 14.87 -3.16 -2.91
CA MET A 155 13.48 -3.35 -2.47
C MET A 155 13.12 -2.50 -1.25
N MET A 156 14.03 -2.32 -0.28
CA MET A 156 13.82 -1.44 0.87
C MET A 156 13.79 0.04 0.48
N GLU A 157 14.68 0.46 -0.41
CA GLU A 157 14.76 1.83 -0.94
C GLU A 157 13.48 2.18 -1.73
N CYS A 158 13.08 1.32 -2.68
CA CYS A 158 11.82 1.45 -3.44
C CYS A 158 10.58 1.39 -2.54
N HIS A 159 10.56 0.55 -1.50
CA HIS A 159 9.45 0.53 -0.54
C HIS A 159 9.36 1.84 0.25
N ARG A 160 10.49 2.40 0.69
CA ARG A 160 10.55 3.69 1.37
C ARG A 160 10.06 4.82 0.47
N GLU A 161 10.54 4.88 -0.76
CA GLU A 161 10.12 5.87 -1.77
C GLU A 161 8.62 5.77 -2.08
N LYS A 162 8.08 4.55 -2.22
CA LYS A 162 6.64 4.31 -2.37
C LYS A 162 5.84 4.83 -1.17
N VAL A 163 6.31 4.61 0.06
CA VAL A 163 5.63 5.10 1.27
C VAL A 163 5.68 6.63 1.34
N GLN A 164 6.81 7.26 1.01
CA GLN A 164 6.95 8.71 0.95
C GLN A 164 6.02 9.32 -0.11
N ALA A 165 6.03 8.81 -1.35
CA ALA A 165 5.15 9.29 -2.42
C ALA A 165 3.66 9.13 -2.09
N VAL A 166 3.26 8.03 -1.43
CA VAL A 166 1.87 7.83 -0.97
C VAL A 166 1.50 8.78 0.17
N GLN A 167 2.45 9.15 1.03
CA GLN A 167 2.22 10.15 2.08
C GLN A 167 2.11 11.56 1.49
N GLU A 168 3.02 11.97 0.61
CA GLU A 168 2.99 13.26 -0.08
C GLU A 168 1.71 13.43 -0.89
N ALA A 169 1.28 12.41 -1.63
CA ALA A 169 0.00 12.43 -2.35
C ALA A 169 -1.19 12.61 -1.40
N ARG A 170 -1.23 11.90 -0.27
CA ARG A 170 -2.29 12.05 0.75
C ARG A 170 -2.28 13.41 1.44
N GLU A 171 -1.13 14.04 1.58
CA GLU A 171 -1.01 15.38 2.13
C GLU A 171 -1.50 16.44 1.13
N GLN A 172 -1.20 16.26 -0.17
CA GLN A 172 -1.78 17.07 -1.26
C GLN A 172 -3.31 16.89 -1.36
N GLU A 173 -3.82 15.65 -1.34
CA GLU A 173 -5.27 15.35 -1.30
C GLU A 173 -5.97 16.06 -0.13
N ARG A 174 -5.36 16.05 1.06
CA ARG A 174 -5.88 16.73 2.25
C ARG A 174 -5.91 18.25 2.08
N LEU A 175 -4.85 18.84 1.51
CA LEU A 175 -4.79 20.28 1.26
C LEU A 175 -5.86 20.71 0.25
N ILE A 176 -6.00 19.99 -0.87
CA ILE A 176 -7.02 20.23 -1.89
C ILE A 176 -8.44 20.07 -1.30
N ALA A 177 -8.68 19.02 -0.52
CA ALA A 177 -9.96 18.82 0.15
C ALA A 177 -10.26 19.91 1.18
N GLN A 178 -9.25 20.39 1.93
CA GLN A 178 -9.40 21.50 2.88
C GLN A 178 -9.66 22.84 2.16
N GLU A 179 -9.02 23.08 1.02
CA GLU A 179 -9.26 24.26 0.19
C GLU A 179 -10.66 24.24 -0.42
N GLU A 180 -11.12 23.11 -0.96
CA GLU A 180 -12.47 23.02 -1.52
C GLU A 180 -13.55 23.09 -0.42
N ILE A 181 -13.31 22.52 0.78
CA ILE A 181 -14.18 22.74 1.94
C ILE A 181 -14.24 24.22 2.34
N GLN A 182 -13.13 24.97 2.24
CA GLN A 182 -13.16 26.43 2.45
C GLN A 182 -13.89 27.18 1.34
N SER A 183 -13.66 26.82 0.07
CA SER A 183 -14.35 27.34 -1.12
C SER A 183 -15.87 27.18 -0.99
N GLN A 184 -16.35 25.98 -0.65
CA GLN A 184 -17.75 25.69 -0.39
C GLN A 184 -18.30 26.45 0.82
N ARG A 185 -17.54 26.57 1.92
CA ARG A 185 -17.94 27.39 3.09
C ARG A 185 -18.06 28.88 2.75
N ARG A 186 -17.21 29.43 1.88
CA ARG A 186 -17.30 30.83 1.41
C ARG A 186 -18.56 31.02 0.55
N LYS A 187 -18.77 30.16 -0.46
CA LYS A 187 -19.98 30.16 -1.31
C LYS A 187 -21.26 30.09 -0.48
N ALA A 188 -21.36 29.11 0.44
CA ALA A 188 -22.52 28.96 1.31
C ALA A 188 -22.75 30.17 2.25
N MET A 189 -21.68 30.83 2.71
CA MET A 189 -21.79 32.06 3.50
C MET A 189 -22.27 33.24 2.63
N GLU A 190 -21.77 33.37 1.39
CA GLU A 190 -22.20 34.40 0.43
C GLU A 190 -23.66 34.20 0.00
N GLU A 191 -24.09 32.96 -0.24
CA GLU A 191 -25.49 32.59 -0.46
C GLU A 191 -26.38 32.90 0.74
N PHE A 192 -25.92 32.61 1.97
CA PHE A 192 -26.66 32.91 3.20
C PHE A 192 -26.77 34.42 3.46
N VAL A 193 -25.69 35.18 3.25
CA VAL A 193 -25.68 36.64 3.40
C VAL A 193 -26.53 37.31 2.33
N SER A 194 -26.43 36.90 1.06
CA SER A 194 -27.25 37.46 -0.02
C SER A 194 -28.74 37.13 0.16
N SER A 195 -29.08 35.91 0.59
CA SER A 195 -30.45 35.52 0.96
C SER A 195 -30.97 36.28 2.19
N GLY A 196 -30.12 36.51 3.20
CA GLY A 196 -30.45 37.36 4.35
C GLY A 196 -30.73 38.81 3.92
N VAL A 197 -29.92 39.36 3.01
CA VAL A 197 -30.10 40.71 2.47
C VAL A 197 -31.39 40.83 1.63
N THR A 198 -31.77 39.83 0.84
CA THR A 198 -33.07 39.87 0.12
C THR A 198 -34.25 39.77 1.08
N VAL A 199 -34.22 38.85 2.05
CA VAL A 199 -35.27 38.73 3.09
C VAL A 199 -35.43 40.01 3.88
N VAL A 200 -34.33 40.63 4.36
CA VAL A 200 -34.40 41.91 5.09
C VAL A 200 -34.88 43.06 4.19
N LYS A 201 -34.48 43.08 2.91
CA LYS A 201 -34.95 44.09 1.94
C LYS A 201 -36.45 43.97 1.68
N ASP A 202 -36.99 42.76 1.61
CA ASP A 202 -38.40 42.51 1.32
C ASP A 202 -39.28 42.63 2.56
N GLN A 203 -38.79 42.25 3.75
CA GLN A 203 -39.39 42.64 5.03
C GLN A 203 -39.48 44.17 5.16
N ARG A 204 -38.41 44.90 4.80
CA ARG A 204 -38.40 46.38 4.82
C ARG A 204 -39.38 46.97 3.80
N LYS A 205 -39.53 46.39 2.60
CA LYS A 205 -40.59 46.79 1.64
C LYS A 205 -41.99 46.60 2.26
N ASN A 206 -42.25 45.44 2.86
CA ASN A 206 -43.53 45.08 3.47
C ASN A 206 -43.88 46.05 4.62
N VAL A 207 -42.97 46.26 5.56
CA VAL A 207 -43.15 47.24 6.65
C VAL A 207 -43.36 48.66 6.12
N ASN A 208 -42.61 49.10 5.12
CA ASN A 208 -42.81 50.41 4.48
C ASN A 208 -44.18 50.53 3.79
N GLN A 209 -44.72 49.44 3.24
CA GLN A 209 -46.03 49.39 2.62
C GLN A 209 -47.14 49.45 3.68
N LEU A 210 -47.04 48.64 4.74
CA LEU A 210 -47.95 48.66 5.88
C LEU A 210 -47.98 50.04 6.57
N ILE A 211 -46.85 50.74 6.68
CA ILE A 211 -46.78 52.11 7.21
C ILE A 211 -47.58 53.08 6.32
N LYS A 212 -47.45 52.99 4.99
CA LYS A 212 -48.25 53.82 4.06
C LYS A 212 -49.74 53.54 4.16
N GLU A 213 -50.12 52.26 4.26
CA GLU A 213 -51.51 51.83 4.39
C GLU A 213 -52.12 52.34 5.70
N LYS A 214 -51.42 52.19 6.83
CA LYS A 214 -51.87 52.71 8.12
C LYS A 214 -51.88 54.24 8.18
N GLN A 215 -50.96 54.92 7.50
CA GLN A 215 -50.99 56.38 7.37
C GLN A 215 -52.14 56.85 6.46
N HIS A 216 -52.52 56.08 5.44
CA HIS A 216 -53.69 56.36 4.61
C HIS A 216 -55.01 56.14 5.37
N GLU A 217 -55.16 55.02 6.08
CA GLU A 217 -56.27 54.78 7.01
C GLU A 217 -56.41 55.91 8.03
N MET A 218 -55.33 56.29 8.71
CA MET A 218 -55.35 57.35 9.71
C MET A 218 -55.71 58.72 9.11
N ASN A 219 -55.28 59.01 7.88
CA ASN A 219 -55.72 60.22 7.16
C ASN A 219 -57.21 60.17 6.79
N ILE A 220 -57.76 59.00 6.43
CA ILE A 220 -59.21 58.84 6.18
C ILE A 220 -59.98 59.10 7.48
N TYR A 221 -59.60 58.46 8.60
CA TYR A 221 -60.23 58.70 9.90
C TYR A 221 -60.14 60.17 10.33
N TYR A 222 -58.97 60.80 10.18
CA TYR A 222 -58.80 62.22 10.49
C TYR A 222 -59.73 63.10 9.64
N CYS A 223 -59.80 62.86 8.32
CA CYS A 223 -60.72 63.58 7.42
C CYS A 223 -62.21 63.35 7.78
N MET A 224 -62.59 62.13 8.20
CA MET A 224 -63.95 61.85 8.66
C MET A 224 -64.27 62.61 9.95
N THR A 225 -63.41 62.55 10.98
CA THR A 225 -63.61 63.29 12.23
C THR A 225 -63.56 64.81 12.02
N GLN A 226 -62.77 65.31 11.06
CA GLN A 226 -62.77 66.73 10.71
C GLN A 226 -64.08 67.15 10.04
N ARG A 227 -64.64 66.34 9.13
CA ARG A 227 -65.96 66.59 8.54
C ARG A 227 -67.06 66.54 9.59
N GLN A 228 -67.09 65.51 10.43
CA GLN A 228 -68.07 65.38 11.52
C GLN A 228 -68.06 66.63 12.42
N LYS A 229 -66.88 67.15 12.79
CA LYS A 229 -66.79 68.41 13.55
C LYS A 229 -67.24 69.65 12.79
N GLN A 230 -67.08 69.68 11.46
CA GLN A 230 -67.61 70.77 10.63
C GLN A 230 -69.13 70.68 10.48
N GLU A 231 -69.66 69.46 10.35
CA GLU A 231 -71.09 69.14 10.29
C GLU A 231 -71.77 69.47 11.62
N GLU A 232 -71.23 69.00 12.77
CA GLU A 232 -71.67 69.37 14.13
C GLU A 232 -71.71 70.88 14.34
N VAL A 233 -70.64 71.60 13.96
CA VAL A 233 -70.59 73.08 14.08
C VAL A 233 -71.61 73.73 13.14
N GLN A 234 -71.83 73.20 11.94
CA GLN A 234 -72.80 73.76 11.00
C GLN A 234 -74.25 73.50 11.42
N GLU A 235 -74.57 72.34 12.03
CA GLU A 235 -75.88 72.07 12.64
C GLU A 235 -76.13 73.02 13.83
N VAL A 236 -75.15 73.21 14.72
CA VAL A 236 -75.26 74.15 15.83
C VAL A 236 -75.44 75.60 15.34
N LEU A 237 -74.77 76.00 14.26
CA LEU A 237 -74.96 77.32 13.64
C LEU A 237 -76.35 77.47 13.01
N GLN A 238 -76.87 76.45 12.31
CA GLN A 238 -78.22 76.48 11.74
C GLN A 238 -79.30 76.51 12.83
N GLU A 239 -79.13 75.79 13.94
CA GLU A 239 -80.09 75.80 15.05
C GLU A 239 -80.03 77.12 15.83
N ALA A 240 -78.84 77.69 16.01
CA ALA A 240 -78.70 79.07 16.47
C ALA A 240 -79.44 80.04 15.54
N GLU A 241 -79.24 79.96 14.22
CA GLU A 241 -79.91 80.83 13.25
C GLU A 241 -81.44 80.70 13.31
N LYS A 242 -82.00 79.49 13.29
CA LYS A 242 -83.46 79.26 13.45
C LYS A 242 -83.99 79.89 14.74
N THR A 243 -83.30 79.70 15.88
CA THR A 243 -83.76 80.29 17.15
C THR A 243 -83.59 81.81 17.19
N HIS A 244 -82.64 82.39 16.45
CA HIS A 244 -82.54 83.83 16.24
C HIS A 244 -83.65 84.37 15.33
N GLN A 245 -83.94 83.71 14.19
CA GLN A 245 -85.06 84.06 13.30
C GLN A 245 -86.41 83.98 14.03
N ALA A 246 -86.65 82.94 14.85
CA ALA A 246 -87.86 82.80 15.64
C ALA A 246 -88.00 83.90 16.71
N LYS A 247 -86.90 84.32 17.35
CA LYS A 247 -86.90 85.47 18.29
C LYS A 247 -87.19 86.78 17.55
N LEU A 248 -86.59 86.99 16.37
CA LEU A 248 -86.84 88.17 15.53
C LEU A 248 -88.30 88.24 15.08
N GLY A 249 -88.89 87.13 14.64
CA GLY A 249 -90.32 87.03 14.32
C GLY A 249 -91.20 87.45 15.50
N ASN A 250 -90.95 86.90 16.70
CA ASN A 250 -91.69 87.25 17.91
C ASN A 250 -91.59 88.74 18.29
N VAL A 251 -90.44 89.38 18.04
CA VAL A 251 -90.25 90.83 18.22
C VAL A 251 -90.98 91.63 17.15
N MET A 252 -90.95 91.17 15.90
CA MET A 252 -91.65 91.81 14.78
C MET A 252 -93.17 91.75 14.94
N ASP A 253 -93.72 90.61 15.37
CA ASP A 253 -95.14 90.45 15.69
C ASP A 253 -95.57 91.43 16.79
N LYS A 254 -94.76 91.59 17.85
CA LYS A 254 -95.01 92.59 18.90
C LYS A 254 -94.99 94.01 18.35
N LEU A 255 -94.00 94.35 17.51
CA LEU A 255 -93.90 95.66 16.89
C LEU A 255 -95.14 95.97 16.05
N VAL A 256 -95.54 95.05 15.15
CA VAL A 256 -96.74 95.19 14.31
C VAL A 256 -98.01 95.33 15.14
N ASN A 257 -98.17 94.56 16.23
CA ASN A 257 -99.30 94.69 17.14
C ASN A 257 -99.33 96.08 17.82
N THR A 258 -98.22 96.54 18.41
CA THR A 258 -98.17 97.88 19.04
C THR A 258 -98.37 99.02 18.03
N GLN A 259 -97.93 98.85 16.78
CA GLN A 259 -98.21 99.82 15.71
C GLN A 259 -99.68 99.81 15.29
N GLY A 260 -100.35 98.65 15.31
CA GLY A 260 -101.80 98.54 15.15
C GLY A 260 -102.59 99.21 16.27
N GLU A 261 -102.14 99.07 17.53
CA GLU A 261 -102.69 99.76 18.69
C GLU A 261 -102.53 101.29 18.56
N LEU A 262 -101.34 101.77 18.18
CA LEU A 262 -101.08 103.20 17.93
C LEU A 262 -101.97 103.75 16.79
N LEU A 263 -102.16 103.01 15.69
CA LEU A 263 -103.07 103.40 14.61
C LEU A 263 -104.55 103.42 15.04
N SER A 264 -104.94 102.55 15.99
CA SER A 264 -106.27 102.57 16.60
C SER A 264 -106.46 103.82 17.47
N ILE A 265 -105.49 104.13 18.33
CA ILE A 265 -105.49 105.33 19.18
C ILE A 265 -105.50 106.61 18.34
N ALA A 266 -104.70 106.66 17.26
CA ALA A 266 -104.70 107.79 16.32
C ALA A 266 -106.07 108.02 15.65
N LYS A 267 -106.77 106.94 15.27
CA LYS A 267 -108.15 107.04 14.76
C LYS A 267 -109.15 107.53 15.82
N GLN A 268 -109.03 107.06 17.06
CA GLN A 268 -109.86 107.54 18.17
C GLN A 268 -109.62 109.03 18.47
N LEU A 269 -108.37 109.48 18.45
CA LEU A 269 -108.00 110.90 18.57
C LEU A 269 -108.55 111.76 17.42
N GLY A 270 -108.50 111.27 16.18
CA GLY A 270 -109.12 111.93 15.03
C GLY A 270 -110.64 112.08 15.20
N ILE A 271 -111.32 111.01 15.63
CA ILE A 271 -112.76 111.04 15.92
C ILE A 271 -113.08 112.03 17.06
N MET A 272 -112.31 112.02 18.16
CA MET A 272 -112.49 112.98 19.26
C MET A 272 -112.22 114.43 18.85
N THR A 273 -111.26 114.67 17.94
CA THR A 273 -111.00 116.00 17.39
C THR A 273 -112.18 116.49 16.57
N ASN A 274 -112.71 115.66 15.67
CA ASN A 274 -113.90 116.00 14.88
C ASN A 274 -115.13 116.27 15.77
N TRP A 275 -115.34 115.49 16.84
CA TRP A 275 -116.41 115.74 17.82
C TRP A 275 -116.21 117.05 18.59
N LYS A 276 -114.97 117.35 19.01
CA LYS A 276 -114.63 118.63 19.65
C LYS A 276 -114.95 119.79 18.72
N ASP A 277 -114.55 119.70 17.46
CA ASP A 277 -114.69 120.81 16.50
C ASP A 277 -116.15 121.03 16.09
N PHE A 278 -116.93 119.96 15.90
CA PHE A 278 -118.40 120.04 15.72
C PHE A 278 -119.10 120.69 16.92
N LEU A 279 -118.77 120.26 18.15
CA LEU A 279 -119.34 120.86 19.37
C LEU A 279 -118.89 122.31 19.58
N GLU A 280 -117.72 122.69 19.08
CA GLU A 280 -117.21 124.06 19.11
C GLU A 280 -117.89 124.94 18.05
N GLU A 281 -118.32 124.38 16.92
CA GLU A 281 -119.18 125.02 15.91
C GLU A 281 -120.60 125.25 16.43
N GLU A 282 -121.30 124.23 16.96
CA GLU A 282 -122.64 124.40 17.57
C GLU A 282 -122.62 125.42 18.74
N LEU A 283 -121.56 125.43 19.55
CA LEU A 283 -121.41 126.38 20.65
C LEU A 283 -121.17 127.81 20.13
N GLN A 284 -120.56 127.97 18.96
CA GLN A 284 -120.38 129.26 18.30
C GLN A 284 -121.65 129.74 17.57
N GLU A 285 -122.42 128.84 16.94
CA GLU A 285 -123.74 129.15 16.40
C GLU A 285 -124.72 129.58 17.50
N THR A 286 -124.76 128.85 18.62
CA THR A 286 -125.60 129.22 19.77
C THR A 286 -125.15 130.54 20.41
N ARG A 287 -123.84 130.82 20.54
CA ARG A 287 -123.34 132.17 20.87
C ARG A 287 -123.91 133.23 19.93
N ALA A 288 -123.82 133.02 18.61
CA ALA A 288 -124.31 133.98 17.63
C ALA A 288 -125.84 134.18 17.72
N ALA A 289 -126.60 133.11 17.99
CA ALA A 289 -128.04 133.16 18.20
C ALA A 289 -128.42 133.94 19.48
N PHE A 290 -127.74 133.68 20.61
CA PHE A 290 -127.93 134.42 21.85
C PHE A 290 -127.56 135.89 21.70
N GLN A 291 -126.43 136.21 21.05
CA GLN A 291 -126.04 137.60 20.80
C GLN A 291 -127.06 138.32 19.90
N LYS A 292 -127.58 137.65 18.87
CA LYS A 292 -128.63 138.18 18.00
C LYS A 292 -129.94 138.43 18.77
N TYR A 293 -130.31 137.56 19.71
CA TYR A 293 -131.46 137.76 20.60
C TYR A 293 -131.26 138.94 21.56
N ILE A 294 -130.08 139.05 22.20
CA ILE A 294 -129.74 140.16 23.11
C ILE A 294 -129.80 141.50 22.37
N ASN A 295 -129.18 141.57 21.19
CA ASN A 295 -129.17 142.78 20.35
C ASN A 295 -130.59 143.21 19.90
N TYR A 296 -131.51 142.26 19.73
CA TYR A 296 -132.90 142.54 19.36
C TYR A 296 -133.74 142.99 20.56
N THR A 297 -133.64 142.29 21.69
CA THR A 297 -134.46 142.55 22.89
C THR A 297 -134.00 143.80 23.66
N PHE A 298 -132.71 144.17 23.59
CA PHE A 298 -132.15 145.30 24.32
C PHE A 298 -131.38 146.31 23.44
N PRO A 299 -132.04 147.06 22.53
CA PRO A 299 -131.37 147.99 21.60
C PRO A 299 -130.64 149.19 22.23
N LYS A 300 -130.65 149.31 23.57
CA LYS A 300 -129.94 150.36 24.33
C LYS A 300 -128.62 149.87 24.95
N LEU A 301 -128.29 148.58 24.84
CA LEU A 301 -126.98 148.07 25.24
C LEU A 301 -125.96 148.34 24.13
N SER A 302 -124.83 148.95 24.48
CA SER A 302 -123.69 149.07 23.57
C SER A 302 -123.05 147.69 23.32
N PRO A 303 -122.47 147.44 22.13
CA PRO A 303 -121.70 146.23 21.89
C PRO A 303 -120.66 145.99 22.99
N GLY A 304 -120.49 144.74 23.43
CA GLY A 304 -119.59 144.35 24.51
C GLY A 304 -120.22 144.27 25.92
N HIS A 305 -121.40 144.87 26.15
CA HIS A 305 -122.00 144.90 27.51
C HIS A 305 -122.65 143.58 27.97
N ALA A 306 -122.78 142.57 27.09
CA ALA A 306 -123.43 141.29 27.40
C ALA A 306 -122.45 140.10 27.43
N ASP A 307 -121.18 140.32 27.08
CA ASP A 307 -120.18 139.30 26.80
C ASP A 307 -119.84 138.44 28.03
N PHE A 308 -120.19 138.91 29.23
CA PHE A 308 -120.08 138.15 30.48
C PHE A 308 -120.98 136.91 30.53
N ILE A 309 -122.05 136.86 29.72
CA ILE A 309 -123.03 135.76 29.71
C ILE A 309 -122.46 134.52 28.99
N LEU A 310 -121.62 134.70 27.97
CA LEU A 310 -120.99 133.60 27.22
C LEU A 310 -119.49 133.88 26.96
N PRO A 311 -118.64 133.83 28.02
CA PRO A 311 -117.23 134.24 27.95
C PRO A 311 -116.44 133.59 26.80
N GLU A 312 -115.48 134.34 26.25
CA GLU A 312 -114.55 133.82 25.24
C GLU A 312 -113.72 132.64 25.77
N ARG A 313 -113.41 131.69 24.88
CA ARG A 313 -112.57 130.54 25.24
C ARG A 313 -111.11 130.97 25.35
N LYS A 314 -110.45 130.65 26.47
CA LYS A 314 -109.00 130.77 26.59
C LYS A 314 -108.34 129.95 25.46
N LYS A 315 -107.49 130.59 24.65
CA LYS A 315 -106.73 129.91 23.59
C LYS A 315 -105.87 128.78 24.18
N THR A 316 -105.68 127.72 23.39
CA THR A 316 -104.91 126.53 23.77
C THR A 316 -103.50 126.93 24.23
N PRO A 317 -102.99 126.42 25.38
CA PRO A 317 -101.65 126.75 25.83
C PRO A 317 -100.58 126.31 24.82
N SER A 318 -99.60 127.17 24.56
CA SER A 318 -98.53 126.96 23.55
C SER A 318 -97.63 125.75 23.82
N ASN A 319 -97.76 125.10 24.98
CA ASN A 319 -96.93 124.00 25.46
C ASN A 319 -97.27 122.63 24.83
N LEU A 320 -98.19 122.59 23.85
CA LEU A 320 -98.63 121.37 23.16
C LEU A 320 -98.24 121.33 21.67
N ILE A 321 -97.44 122.28 21.20
CA ILE A 321 -96.83 122.22 19.86
C ILE A 321 -95.57 121.36 19.94
N ILE A 322 -95.68 120.10 19.54
CA ILE A 322 -94.52 119.20 19.38
C ILE A 322 -93.85 119.55 18.03
N PRO A 323 -92.53 119.81 17.99
CA PRO A 323 -91.83 120.06 16.73
C PRO A 323 -91.67 118.77 15.92
N GLU A 324 -92.25 118.73 14.72
CA GLU A 324 -91.98 117.69 13.73
C GLU A 324 -90.53 117.83 13.21
N ASN A 325 -89.58 117.05 13.75
CA ASN A 325 -88.38 116.55 13.06
C ASN A 325 -87.43 115.75 13.99
N GLN A 326 -87.61 114.42 14.04
CA GLN A 326 -86.52 113.44 14.20
C GLN A 326 -87.06 112.00 14.08
N THR A 327 -87.04 111.46 12.87
CA THR A 327 -87.41 110.05 12.57
C THR A 327 -86.40 109.43 11.61
N THR A 328 -85.30 108.92 12.16
CA THR A 328 -84.38 107.96 11.52
C THR A 328 -83.59 107.25 12.62
N PRO A 329 -83.84 105.95 12.89
CA PRO A 329 -82.88 105.05 13.50
C PRO A 329 -81.96 104.43 12.44
N ASP A 330 -80.74 104.08 12.84
CA ASP A 330 -79.91 103.05 12.19
C ASP A 330 -80.32 101.64 12.69
#